data_AF-A0A3C0Q8W7-F1
#
_entry.id   AF-A0A3C0Q8W7-F1
#
_cell.length_a   1.000
_cell.length_b   1.000
_cell.length_c   1.000
_cell.angle_alpha   90.00
_cell.angle_beta   90.00
_cell.angle_gamma   90.00
#
_symmetry.space_group_name_H-M   'P 1'
#
loop_
_entity.id
_entity.type
_entity.pdbx_description
1 polymer ?
#
loop_
_entity_poly.entity_id
_entity_poly.type
_entity_poly.pdbx_seq_one_letter_code
_entity_poly.pdbx_strand_id
1 'polypeptide(L)'
;MNITTETFFRPEEVAREQVNLPAPLFNRCVLILNRSTTKNVFVPVRSMQYQAVIDADEIIFVDNQGYAVQDGKGGRLIILAWQMPMHHSRDSLNEPVPIEVVYYVHEDHDIHRRLIGEFPKALDPFEERLKENENAAQKATILPFQH
;
A
#
# COMPACT_ATOMS: atom_id res chain seq x y z
N MET A 1 10.30 -1.75 21.92
CA MET A 1 9.93 -1.02 20.69
C MET A 1 8.53 -0.47 20.89
N ASN A 2 8.34 0.83 20.79
CA ASN A 2 6.99 1.41 20.80
C ASN A 2 6.40 1.20 19.40
N ILE A 3 5.26 0.52 19.32
CA ILE A 3 4.55 0.33 18.06
C ILE A 3 3.59 1.50 17.90
N THR A 4 3.77 2.31 16.86
CA THR A 4 2.80 3.35 16.51
C THR A 4 1.72 2.72 15.64
N THR A 5 0.45 2.87 16.03
CA THR A 5 -0.68 2.36 15.25
C THR A 5 -1.33 3.51 14.48
N GLU A 6 -1.56 3.32 13.19
CA GLU A 6 -2.26 4.27 12.33
C GLU A 6 -3.59 3.68 11.84
N THR A 7 -4.62 4.51 11.77
CA THR A 7 -5.96 4.11 11.31
C THR A 7 -6.20 4.59 9.90
N PHE A 8 -6.68 3.67 9.05
CA PHE A 8 -7.07 3.91 7.68
C PHE A 8 -8.53 3.50 7.50
N PHE A 9 -9.29 4.34 6.83
CA PHE A 9 -10.70 4.11 6.53
C PHE A 9 -10.83 3.65 5.08
N ARG A 10 -11.54 2.53 4.87
CA ARG A 10 -11.85 1.95 3.55
C ARG A 10 -13.25 2.41 3.11
N PRO A 11 -13.36 3.31 2.13
CA PRO A 11 -14.66 3.69 1.56
C PRO A 11 -15.34 2.55 0.80
N GLU A 12 -16.54 2.83 0.29
CA GLU A 12 -17.21 1.94 -0.64
C GLU A 12 -16.41 1.81 -1.95
N GLU A 13 -16.37 0.60 -2.49
CA GLU A 13 -15.73 0.32 -3.77
C GLU A 13 -16.50 1.00 -4.90
N VAL A 14 -15.77 1.79 -5.70
CA VAL A 14 -16.33 2.49 -6.87
C VAL A 14 -16.10 1.67 -8.14
N ALA A 15 -14.93 1.05 -8.26
CA ALA A 15 -14.57 0.23 -9.42
C ALA A 15 -13.50 -0.81 -9.06
N ARG A 16 -13.42 -1.85 -9.89
CA ARG A 16 -12.40 -2.90 -9.82
C ARG A 16 -11.92 -3.31 -11.19
N GLU A 17 -10.61 -3.51 -11.30
CA GLU A 17 -9.95 -3.89 -12.54
C GLU A 17 -8.93 -5.00 -12.29
N GLN A 18 -8.82 -5.94 -13.22
CA GLN A 18 -7.75 -6.94 -13.20
C GLN A 18 -6.59 -6.45 -14.07
N VAL A 19 -5.39 -6.38 -13.49
CA VAL A 19 -4.19 -5.91 -14.18
C VAL A 19 -3.01 -6.83 -13.89
N ASN A 20 -1.92 -6.65 -14.64
CA ASN A 20 -0.68 -7.38 -14.41
C ASN A 20 0.39 -6.43 -13.85
N LEU A 21 0.82 -6.69 -12.62
CA LEU A 21 1.92 -5.98 -11.99
C LEU A 21 3.27 -6.53 -12.51
N PRO A 22 4.26 -5.67 -12.82
CA PRO A 22 5.59 -6.15 -13.16
C PRO A 22 6.18 -7.03 -12.04
N ALA A 23 6.69 -8.21 -12.39
CA ALA A 23 7.31 -9.14 -11.45
C ALA A 23 8.35 -8.48 -10.53
N PRO A 24 9.26 -7.61 -11.03
CA PRO A 24 10.24 -6.95 -10.16
C PRO A 24 9.60 -6.10 -9.06
N LEU A 25 8.49 -5.40 -9.36
CA LEU A 25 7.79 -4.58 -8.38
C LEU A 25 7.12 -5.45 -7.31
N PHE A 26 6.42 -6.52 -7.72
CA PHE A 26 5.82 -7.47 -6.79
C PHE A 26 6.87 -8.09 -5.86
N ASN A 27 7.96 -8.61 -6.43
CA ASN A 27 9.01 -9.28 -5.67
C ASN A 27 9.67 -8.33 -4.66
N ARG A 28 9.85 -7.05 -5.02
CA ARG A 28 10.35 -6.02 -4.10
C ARG A 28 9.42 -5.82 -2.90
N CYS A 29 8.11 -5.75 -3.14
CA CYS A 29 7.12 -5.61 -2.07
C CYS A 29 7.16 -6.80 -1.11
N VAL A 30 7.20 -8.03 -1.65
CA VAL A 30 7.32 -9.27 -0.85
C VAL A 30 8.60 -9.26 -0.01
N LEU A 31 9.74 -8.91 -0.60
CA LEU A 31 11.03 -8.88 0.09
C LEU A 31 11.02 -7.87 1.24
N ILE A 32 10.50 -6.68 0.99
CA ILE A 32 10.39 -5.60 1.97
C ILE A 32 9.46 -6.01 3.12
N LEU A 33 8.30 -6.59 2.82
CA LEU A 33 7.36 -7.07 3.83
C LEU A 33 7.97 -8.16 4.70
N ASN A 34 8.65 -9.15 4.10
CA ASN A 34 9.29 -10.25 4.83
C ASN A 34 10.42 -9.80 5.77
N ARG A 35 10.97 -8.60 5.55
CA ARG A 35 11.99 -7.98 6.43
C ARG A 35 11.38 -7.11 7.53
N SER A 36 10.09 -6.80 7.46
CA SER A 36 9.39 -6.00 8.47
C SER A 36 9.05 -6.82 9.71
N THR A 37 9.26 -6.23 10.89
CA THR A 37 8.93 -6.86 12.18
C THR A 37 7.45 -6.74 12.54
N THR A 38 6.74 -5.76 11.99
CA THR A 38 5.33 -5.46 12.32
C THR A 38 4.33 -6.01 11.32
N LYS A 39 4.79 -6.69 10.27
CA LYS A 39 3.97 -7.17 9.13
C LYS A 39 3.23 -6.06 8.37
N ASN A 40 3.60 -4.81 8.60
CA ASN A 40 3.18 -3.68 7.79
C ASN A 40 4.41 -2.88 7.39
N VAL A 41 4.39 -2.32 6.18
CA VAL A 41 5.45 -1.42 5.71
C VAL A 41 4.83 -0.15 5.17
N PHE A 42 5.29 0.98 5.68
CA PHE A 42 4.78 2.31 5.35
C PHE A 42 5.78 2.99 4.43
N VAL A 43 5.40 3.22 3.17
CA VAL A 43 6.27 3.78 2.14
C VAL A 43 5.69 5.12 1.66
N PRO A 44 6.35 6.26 1.92
CA PRO A 44 5.89 7.55 1.46
C PRO A 44 6.15 7.73 -0.04
N VAL A 45 5.10 7.93 -0.84
CA VAL A 45 5.18 8.25 -2.28
C VAL A 45 5.13 9.76 -2.44
N ARG A 46 6.25 10.42 -2.09
CA ARG A 46 6.31 11.88 -1.92
C ARG A 46 5.94 12.68 -3.17
N SER A 47 6.25 12.17 -4.37
CA SER A 47 5.90 12.81 -5.64
C SER A 47 4.39 12.92 -5.88
N MET A 48 3.60 12.10 -5.19
CA MET A 48 2.14 12.10 -5.27
C MET A 48 1.47 12.60 -3.98
N GLN A 49 2.25 12.93 -2.94
CA GLN A 49 1.76 13.18 -1.57
C GLN A 49 0.93 12.01 -1.00
N TYR A 50 1.21 10.79 -1.44
CA TYR A 50 0.53 9.60 -0.96
C TYR A 50 1.41 8.81 0.00
N GLN A 51 0.78 7.88 0.71
CA GLN A 51 1.46 6.87 1.48
C GLN A 51 0.92 5.50 1.09
N ALA A 52 1.83 4.61 0.75
CA ALA A 52 1.52 3.20 0.56
C ALA A 52 1.70 2.48 1.90
N VAL A 53 0.80 1.55 2.19
CA VAL A 53 0.92 0.60 3.30
C VAL A 53 0.85 -0.79 2.70
N ILE A 54 1.97 -1.51 2.78
CA ILE A 54 2.11 -2.89 2.31
C ILE A 54 1.76 -3.81 3.47
N ASP A 55 0.87 -4.76 3.24
CA ASP A 55 0.61 -5.88 4.13
C ASP A 55 0.64 -7.22 3.37
N ALA A 56 0.22 -8.29 4.03
CA ALA A 56 0.25 -9.65 3.52
C ALA A 56 -0.70 -9.91 2.34
N ASP A 57 -1.79 -9.15 2.25
CA ASP A 57 -2.92 -9.42 1.35
C ASP A 57 -3.08 -8.32 0.31
N GLU A 58 -2.63 -7.10 0.59
CA GLU A 58 -2.78 -5.94 -0.26
C GLU A 58 -1.72 -4.85 -0.03
N ILE A 59 -1.71 -3.89 -0.95
CA ILE A 59 -1.09 -2.59 -0.77
C ILE A 59 -2.18 -1.54 -0.84
N ILE A 60 -2.43 -0.83 0.26
CA ILE A 60 -3.35 0.32 0.26
C ILE A 60 -2.56 1.59 -0.01
N PHE A 61 -3.16 2.49 -0.78
CA PHE A 61 -2.66 3.84 -1.03
C PHE A 61 -3.63 4.82 -0.41
N VAL A 62 -3.09 5.75 0.38
CA VAL A 62 -3.86 6.79 1.05
C VAL A 62 -3.34 8.16 0.64
N ASP A 63 -4.24 9.11 0.52
CA ASP A 63 -3.87 10.52 0.38
C ASP A 63 -3.44 11.05 1.75
N ASN A 64 -2.25 11.66 1.85
CA ASN A 64 -1.79 12.25 3.10
C ASN A 64 -2.59 13.49 3.50
N GLN A 65 -3.32 14.10 2.57
CA GLN A 65 -4.22 15.23 2.83
C GLN A 65 -5.63 14.77 3.23
N GLY A 66 -6.01 13.53 2.89
CA GLY A 66 -7.33 12.98 3.17
C GLY A 66 -7.46 12.47 4.60
N TYR A 67 -8.19 13.19 5.45
CA TYR A 67 -8.46 12.79 6.84
C TYR A 67 -9.96 12.77 7.13
N ALA A 68 -10.41 11.74 7.83
CA ALA A 68 -11.79 11.57 8.25
C ALA A 68 -11.88 11.19 9.73
N VAL A 69 -13.03 11.46 10.33
CA VAL A 69 -13.36 11.03 11.69
C VAL A 69 -14.67 10.25 11.65
N GLN A 70 -14.67 9.03 12.18
CA GLN A 70 -15.84 8.18 12.31
C GLN A 70 -15.84 7.52 13.69
N ASP A 71 -16.99 7.54 14.38
CA ASP A 71 -17.17 6.96 15.73
C ASP A 71 -16.09 7.39 16.74
N GLY A 72 -15.67 8.67 16.67
CA GLY A 72 -14.62 9.23 17.53
C GLY A 72 -13.20 8.78 17.21
N LYS A 73 -12.99 8.04 16.10
CA LYS A 73 -11.67 7.65 15.59
C LYS A 73 -11.31 8.49 14.38
N GLY A 74 -10.13 9.09 14.40
CA GLY A 74 -9.59 9.79 13.25
C GLY A 74 -8.62 8.92 12.45
N GLY A 75 -8.62 9.07 11.13
CA GLY A 75 -7.86 8.22 10.22
C GLY A 75 -7.83 8.75 8.80
N ARG A 76 -6.96 8.20 7.97
CA ARG A 76 -6.82 8.59 6.55
C ARG A 76 -7.66 7.74 5.64
N LEU A 77 -8.14 8.31 4.54
CA LEU A 77 -8.97 7.58 3.57
C LEU A 77 -8.10 6.80 2.57
N ILE A 78 -8.45 5.55 2.36
CA ILE A 78 -7.90 4.73 1.27
C ILE A 78 -8.51 5.22 -0.04
N ILE A 79 -7.66 5.52 -1.01
CA ILE A 79 -8.07 5.98 -2.34
C ILE A 79 -8.01 4.86 -3.37
N LEU A 80 -7.08 3.92 -3.19
CA LEU A 80 -6.83 2.81 -4.10
C LEU A 80 -6.19 1.65 -3.33
N ALA A 81 -6.53 0.41 -3.65
CA ALA A 81 -5.84 -0.77 -3.16
C ALA A 81 -5.40 -1.66 -4.32
N TRP A 82 -4.22 -2.24 -4.18
CA TRP A 82 -3.79 -3.38 -4.98
C TRP A 82 -3.92 -4.64 -4.15
N GLN A 83 -4.91 -5.47 -4.46
CA GLN A 83 -5.11 -6.75 -3.80
C GLN A 83 -4.20 -7.79 -4.44
N MET A 84 -3.22 -8.25 -3.66
CA MET A 84 -2.21 -9.18 -4.12
C MET A 84 -1.69 -10.00 -2.92
N PRO A 85 -2.08 -11.28 -2.78
CA PRO A 85 -1.59 -12.11 -1.69
C PRO A 85 -0.08 -12.32 -1.79
N MET A 86 0.67 -11.71 -0.86
CA MET A 86 2.14 -11.71 -0.82
C MET A 86 2.73 -13.06 -0.41
N HIS A 87 1.89 -13.97 0.10
CA HIS A 87 2.26 -15.32 0.51
C HIS A 87 2.08 -16.39 -0.58
N HIS A 88 1.60 -16.00 -1.77
CA HIS A 88 1.34 -16.97 -2.82
C HIS A 88 2.65 -17.54 -3.41
N SER A 89 2.78 -18.87 -3.43
CA SER A 89 3.89 -19.56 -4.11
C SER A 89 3.78 -19.33 -5.60
N ARG A 90 4.79 -18.68 -6.20
CA ARG A 90 4.79 -18.39 -7.63
C ARG A 90 5.63 -19.40 -8.39
N ASP A 91 5.09 -19.90 -9.50
CA ASP A 91 5.80 -20.82 -10.39
C ASP A 91 6.97 -20.12 -11.13
N SER A 92 6.90 -18.80 -11.28
CA SER A 92 7.93 -17.98 -11.92
C SER A 92 8.15 -16.65 -11.20
N LEU A 93 9.41 -16.24 -11.06
CA LEU A 93 9.77 -14.95 -10.47
C LEU A 93 9.79 -13.79 -11.47
N ASN A 94 9.73 -14.10 -12.77
CA ASN A 94 9.93 -13.11 -13.84
C ASN A 94 8.65 -12.78 -14.62
N GLU A 95 7.60 -13.57 -14.45
CA GLU A 95 6.32 -13.32 -15.11
C GLU A 95 5.57 -12.17 -14.42
N PRO A 96 4.79 -11.36 -15.16
CA PRO A 96 3.88 -10.42 -14.53
C PRO A 96 2.91 -11.11 -13.57
N VAL A 97 2.50 -10.41 -12.51
CA VAL A 97 1.60 -10.93 -11.48
C VAL A 97 0.21 -10.40 -11.69
N PRO A 98 -0.82 -11.24 -11.91
CA PRO A 98 -2.19 -10.77 -11.95
C PRO A 98 -2.60 -10.29 -10.55
N ILE A 99 -3.14 -9.08 -10.48
CA ILE A 99 -3.65 -8.47 -9.25
C ILE A 99 -5.02 -7.84 -9.52
N GLU A 100 -5.78 -7.58 -8.47
CA GLU A 100 -6.97 -6.72 -8.55
C GLU A 100 -6.63 -5.31 -8.05
N VAL A 101 -7.02 -4.30 -8.83
CA VAL A 101 -6.97 -2.90 -8.43
C VAL A 101 -8.38 -2.49 -8.04
N VAL A 102 -8.55 -2.02 -6.81
CA VAL A 102 -9.83 -1.54 -6.27
C VAL A 102 -9.74 -0.03 -6.07
N TYR A 103 -10.67 0.70 -6.66
CA TYR A 103 -10.75 2.16 -6.58
C TYR A 103 -11.84 2.56 -5.59
N TYR A 104 -11.53 3.52 -4.71
CA TYR A 104 -12.45 4.02 -3.68
C TYR A 104 -12.82 5.50 -3.88
N VAL A 105 -12.28 6.12 -4.92
CA VAL A 105 -12.59 7.49 -5.31
C VAL A 105 -13.03 7.51 -6.77
N HIS A 106 -13.92 8.43 -7.10
CA HIS A 106 -14.44 8.62 -8.46
C HIS A 106 -13.49 9.45 -9.34
N GLU A 107 -12.55 10.18 -8.74
CA GLU A 107 -11.61 11.06 -9.45
C GLU A 107 -10.37 10.29 -9.95
N ASP A 108 -9.97 10.62 -11.19
CA ASP A 108 -8.76 10.19 -11.92
C ASP A 108 -8.46 8.68 -11.95
N HIS A 109 -8.98 8.00 -13.00
CA HIS A 109 -8.49 6.69 -13.45
C HIS A 109 -6.97 6.65 -13.74
N ASP A 110 -6.30 7.81 -13.78
CA ASP A 110 -4.84 7.92 -13.92
C ASP A 110 -4.06 7.63 -12.63
N ILE A 111 -4.71 7.53 -11.46
CA ILE A 111 -4.03 7.26 -10.18
C ILE A 111 -3.21 5.96 -10.28
N HIS A 112 -3.82 4.88 -10.80
CA HIS A 112 -3.12 3.61 -10.96
C HIS A 112 -1.89 3.74 -11.86
N ARG A 113 -2.05 4.37 -13.04
CA ARG A 113 -0.97 4.59 -14.01
C ARG A 113 0.19 5.39 -13.39
N ARG A 114 -0.11 6.44 -12.62
CA ARG A 114 0.91 7.23 -11.91
C ARG A 114 1.61 6.40 -10.83
N LEU A 115 0.87 5.62 -10.05
CA LEU A 115 1.44 4.73 -9.03
C LEU A 115 2.40 3.69 -9.63
N ILE A 116 2.08 3.12 -10.79
CA ILE A 116 2.99 2.20 -11.50
C ILE A 116 4.34 2.87 -11.82
N GLY A 117 4.36 4.17 -12.13
CA GLY A 117 5.58 4.92 -12.41
C GLY A 117 6.32 5.44 -11.16
N GLU A 118 5.58 5.82 -10.12
CA GLU A 118 6.13 6.54 -8.96
C GLU A 118 6.41 5.65 -7.75
N PHE A 119 5.60 4.62 -7.51
CA PHE A 119 5.78 3.74 -6.36
C PHE A 119 7.12 2.95 -6.40
N PRO A 120 7.57 2.39 -7.55
CA PRO A 120 8.89 1.75 -7.61
C PRO A 120 10.03 2.67 -7.19
N LYS A 121 9.97 3.96 -7.54
CA LYS A 121 10.97 4.97 -7.17
C LYS A 121 10.93 5.27 -5.67
N ALA A 122 9.74 5.24 -5.07
CA ALA A 122 9.57 5.46 -3.64
C ALA A 122 10.13 4.31 -2.78
N LEU A 123 10.23 3.10 -3.35
CA LEU A 123 10.83 1.94 -2.67
C LEU A 123 12.36 2.03 -2.60
N ASP A 124 13.03 2.72 -3.53
CA ASP A 124 14.49 2.81 -3.59
C ASP A 124 15.12 3.36 -2.28
N PRO A 125 14.76 4.56 -1.79
CA PRO A 125 15.31 5.08 -0.54
C PRO A 125 14.82 4.29 0.68
N PHE A 126 13.68 3.59 0.59
CA PHE A 126 13.18 2.76 1.69
C PHE A 126 14.06 1.51 1.87
N GLU A 127 14.47 0.87 0.77
CA GLU A 127 15.38 -0.27 0.78
C GLU A 127 16.77 0.08 1.32
N GLU A 128 17.25 1.30 1.08
CA GLU A 128 18.50 1.80 1.66
C GLU A 128 18.39 1.87 3.19
N ARG A 129 17.32 2.46 3.73
CA ARG A 129 17.08 2.55 5.19
C ARG A 129 16.90 1.18 5.84
N LEU A 130 16.28 0.23 5.13
CA LEU A 130 16.16 -1.16 5.58
C LEU A 130 17.54 -1.82 5.79
N LYS A 131 18.52 -1.54 4.92
CA LYS A 131 19.90 -2.07 5.07
C LYS A 131 20.59 -1.48 6.29
N GLU A 132 20.24 -0.26 6.67
CA GLU A 132 20.78 0.47 7.82
C GLU A 132 20.10 0.08 9.16
N ASN A 133 19.14 -0.85 9.14
CA ASN A 133 18.36 -1.31 10.31
C ASN A 133 17.54 -0.21 11.03
N GLU A 134 17.32 0.94 10.39
CA GLU A 134 16.51 2.03 10.95
C GLU A 134 15.04 1.89 10.53
N ASN A 135 14.28 1.00 11.19
CA ASN A 135 12.82 0.98 11.02
C ASN A 135 12.09 1.20 12.34
N ALA A 136 11.24 2.23 12.35
CA ALA A 136 10.24 2.40 13.38
C ALA A 136 9.16 1.32 13.21
N ALA A 137 8.81 0.64 14.29
CA ALA A 137 7.75 -0.36 14.28
C ALA A 137 6.38 0.34 14.12
N GLN A 138 5.80 0.29 12.92
CA GLN A 138 4.47 0.85 12.63
C GLN A 138 3.47 -0.25 12.30
N LYS A 139 2.22 -0.10 12.74
CA LYS A 139 1.12 -1.03 12.48
C LYS A 139 -0.08 -0.30 11.87
N ALA A 140 -0.70 -0.90 10.88
CA ALA A 140 -1.91 -0.36 10.25
C ALA A 140 -3.17 -0.99 10.85
N THR A 141 -4.23 -0.19 11.01
CA THR A 141 -5.58 -0.62 11.34
C THR A 141 -6.51 -0.13 10.25
N ILE A 142 -7.11 -1.05 9.50
CA ILE A 142 -8.07 -0.72 8.43
C ILE A 142 -9.48 -0.89 8.99
N LEU A 143 -10.31 0.14 8.88
CA LEU A 143 -11.70 0.15 9.30
C LEU A 143 -12.61 0.45 8.10
N PRO A 144 -13.83 -0.11 8.03
CA PRO A 144 -14.79 0.33 7.03
C PRO A 144 -15.16 1.80 7.28
N PHE A 145 -15.30 2.56 6.20
CA PHE A 145 -15.85 3.91 6.24
C PHE A 145 -17.35 3.86 5.96
N GLN A 146 -18.14 4.41 6.87
CA GLN A 146 -19.59 4.55 6.75
C GLN A 146 -19.91 6.05 6.68
N HIS A 147 -20.59 6.46 5.60
CA HIS A 147 -21.06 7.82 5.39
C HIS A 147 -22.20 8.19 6.33
#